data_AF-A0A2W1MTX5-F1
#
_entry.id   AF-A0A2W1MTX5-F1
#
_cell.length_a   1.000
_cell.length_b   1.000
_cell.length_c   1.000
_cell.angle_alpha   90.00
_cell.angle_beta   90.00
_cell.angle_gamma   90.00
#
_symmetry.space_group_name_H-M   'P 1'
#
loop_
_entity.id
_entity.type
_entity.pdbx_description
1 polymer ?
#
loop_
_entity_poly.entity_id
_entity_poly.type
_entity_poly.pdbx_seq_one_letter_code
_entity_poly.pdbx_strand_id
1 'polypeptide(L)'
;MVFNNLLYFTARDSVEGYEIWQYNGINPPQLVNWLNFSNINNAQGSTGYFKVYNNKLIFVYNYNGNMALKEFDGFSVNTILSAALSYRNLYVFNNKLYVVGACYLCDGLRLWEYDGVSMNLIPNLLMTEDNLLGANWLTGFEDEYFTEFQNELYFTAYDTTHGYEIWKYDGSVA
;
A
#
# COMPACT_ATOMS: atom_id res chain seq x y z
N MET A 1 -7.83 -10.59 2.39
CA MET A 1 -8.05 -10.38 0.94
C MET A 1 -8.29 -11.72 0.27
N VAL A 2 -9.23 -11.84 -0.68
CA VAL A 2 -9.40 -13.08 -1.46
C VAL A 2 -8.70 -12.92 -2.81
N PHE A 3 -7.87 -13.88 -3.19
CA PHE A 3 -7.16 -13.94 -4.48
C PHE A 3 -7.04 -15.41 -4.89
N ASN A 4 -7.19 -15.76 -6.16
CA ASN A 4 -7.10 -17.15 -6.64
C ASN A 4 -7.87 -18.18 -5.77
N ASN A 5 -9.07 -17.80 -5.31
CA ASN A 5 -9.94 -18.62 -4.44
C ASN A 5 -9.33 -19.02 -3.08
N LEU A 6 -8.32 -18.28 -2.61
CA LEU A 6 -7.71 -18.42 -1.29
C LEU A 6 -7.87 -17.11 -0.51
N LEU A 7 -8.06 -17.23 0.81
CA LEU A 7 -8.00 -16.10 1.71
C LEU A 7 -6.53 -15.82 2.06
N TYR A 8 -6.05 -14.64 1.70
CA TYR A 8 -4.76 -14.09 2.07
C TYR A 8 -4.90 -13.11 3.23
N PHE A 9 -4.02 -13.21 4.21
CA PHE A 9 -3.99 -12.35 5.39
C PHE A 9 -2.59 -12.29 5.97
N THR A 10 -2.35 -11.29 6.81
CA THR A 10 -1.09 -11.15 7.52
C THR A 10 -1.17 -11.85 8.88
N ALA A 11 -0.17 -12.65 9.21
CA ALA A 11 -0.03 -13.26 10.54
C ALA A 11 1.45 -13.46 10.88
N ARG A 12 1.75 -13.64 12.17
CA ARG A 12 3.10 -13.88 12.69
C ARG A 12 3.13 -15.21 13.43
N ASP A 13 4.31 -15.82 13.51
CA ASP A 13 4.58 -16.91 14.44
C ASP A 13 5.59 -16.48 15.52
N SER A 14 6.19 -17.44 16.25
CA SER A 14 7.16 -17.14 17.31
C SER A 14 8.59 -16.88 16.83
N VAL A 15 8.85 -17.04 15.53
CA VAL A 15 10.18 -17.03 14.91
C VAL A 15 10.30 -15.86 13.92
N GLU A 16 9.22 -15.48 13.24
CA GLU A 16 9.22 -14.45 12.21
C GLU A 16 8.36 -13.21 12.53
N GLY A 17 8.53 -12.17 11.69
CA GLY A 17 7.68 -10.99 11.65
C GLY A 17 6.28 -11.27 11.07
N TYR A 18 5.59 -10.21 10.67
CA TYR A 18 4.27 -10.30 10.04
C TYR A 18 4.38 -10.77 8.59
N GLU A 19 4.02 -12.01 8.29
CA GLU A 19 4.14 -12.58 6.94
C GLU A 19 2.77 -12.79 6.27
N ILE A 20 2.78 -13.14 4.98
CA ILE A 20 1.56 -13.41 4.21
C ILE A 20 1.20 -14.89 4.29
N TRP A 21 0.03 -15.17 4.85
CA TRP A 21 -0.54 -16.50 4.98
C TRP A 21 -1.73 -16.67 4.03
N GLN A 22 -1.94 -17.90 3.59
CA GLN A 22 -3.09 -18.30 2.79
C GLN A 22 -3.93 -19.36 3.51
N TYR A 23 -5.24 -19.31 3.29
CA TYR A 23 -6.20 -20.27 3.82
C TYR A 23 -7.21 -20.66 2.74
N ASN A 24 -7.45 -21.97 2.62
CA ASN A 24 -8.34 -22.53 1.61
C ASN A 24 -9.74 -22.88 2.14
N GLY A 25 -10.06 -22.55 3.40
CA GLY A 25 -11.34 -22.90 4.02
C GLY A 25 -11.41 -24.30 4.64
N ILE A 26 -10.39 -25.15 4.46
CA ILE A 26 -10.44 -26.57 4.85
C ILE A 26 -9.23 -26.96 5.71
N ASN A 27 -8.01 -26.73 5.21
CA ASN A 27 -6.76 -27.08 5.87
C ASN A 27 -6.25 -25.91 6.71
N PRO A 28 -5.44 -26.15 7.76
CA PRO A 28 -4.81 -25.08 8.52
C PRO A 28 -4.08 -24.07 7.60
N PRO A 29 -4.11 -22.76 7.90
CA PRO A 29 -3.42 -21.77 7.10
C PRO A 29 -1.94 -22.10 6.88
N GLN A 30 -1.47 -21.79 5.68
CA GLN A 30 -0.09 -22.05 5.26
C GLN A 30 0.59 -20.74 4.88
N LEU A 31 1.88 -20.65 5.13
CA LEU A 31 2.69 -19.53 4.70
C LEU A 31 2.83 -19.56 3.16
N VAL A 32 2.58 -18.43 2.49
CA VAL A 32 2.53 -18.36 1.00
C VAL A 32 3.90 -18.62 0.39
N ASN A 33 4.94 -18.04 0.98
CA ASN A 33 6.33 -18.33 0.70
C ASN A 33 7.18 -17.75 1.83
N TRP A 34 8.32 -18.36 2.11
CA TRP A 34 9.31 -17.77 3.01
C TRP A 34 9.98 -16.62 2.27
N LEU A 35 9.56 -15.38 2.55
CA LEU A 35 10.46 -14.27 2.36
C LEU A 35 11.52 -14.45 3.47
N ASN A 36 12.58 -15.17 3.13
CA ASN A 36 13.54 -15.73 4.09
C ASN A 36 14.23 -14.60 4.87
N PHE A 37 13.88 -14.41 6.14
CA PHE A 37 14.54 -13.43 6.99
C PHE A 37 14.95 -14.06 8.31
N SER A 38 16.22 -14.41 8.39
CA SER A 38 16.87 -14.56 9.68
C SER A 38 16.88 -13.18 10.36
N ASN A 39 16.28 -13.15 11.55
CA ASN A 39 16.62 -12.21 12.62
C ASN A 39 15.97 -10.82 12.55
N ILE A 40 14.67 -10.63 12.89
CA ILE A 40 14.18 -9.26 13.03
C ILE A 40 13.00 -9.01 14.00
N ASN A 41 13.10 -7.85 14.68
CA ASN A 41 12.24 -7.33 15.74
C ASN A 41 10.76 -7.16 15.32
N ASN A 42 9.86 -7.03 16.33
CA ASN A 42 8.38 -7.02 16.30
C ASN A 42 7.62 -6.17 15.23
N ALA A 43 8.28 -5.42 14.34
CA ALA A 43 7.64 -4.46 13.43
C ALA A 43 7.90 -4.74 11.93
N GLN A 44 8.43 -5.90 11.57
CA GLN A 44 8.87 -6.20 10.20
C GLN A 44 7.93 -7.16 9.50
N GLY A 45 7.82 -7.03 8.18
CA GLY A 45 6.98 -7.89 7.35
C GLY A 45 5.89 -7.15 6.56
N SER A 46 4.94 -7.90 6.01
CA SER A 46 3.73 -7.38 5.36
C SER A 46 2.91 -6.53 6.33
N THR A 47 2.43 -5.37 5.88
CA THR A 47 1.69 -4.43 6.72
C THR A 47 0.19 -4.74 6.81
N GLY A 48 -0.30 -5.79 6.16
CA GLY A 48 -1.73 -6.08 6.09
C GLY A 48 -2.50 -5.34 5.00
N TYR A 49 -1.86 -4.38 4.31
CA TYR A 49 -2.47 -3.71 3.16
C TYR A 49 -2.33 -4.57 1.92
N PHE A 50 -3.45 -5.09 1.44
CA PHE A 50 -3.55 -5.91 0.24
C PHE A 50 -4.57 -5.31 -0.74
N LYS A 51 -4.26 -5.35 -2.02
CA LYS A 51 -5.24 -5.18 -3.11
C LYS A 51 -5.00 -6.21 -4.20
N VAL A 52 -6.07 -6.64 -4.86
CA VAL A 52 -5.95 -7.40 -6.10
C VAL A 52 -5.95 -6.40 -7.24
N TYR A 53 -4.92 -6.45 -8.08
CA TYR A 53 -4.78 -5.60 -9.26
C TYR A 53 -4.12 -6.41 -10.38
N ASN A 54 -4.66 -6.33 -11.60
CA ASN A 54 -4.16 -7.07 -12.77
C ASN A 54 -3.86 -8.56 -12.48
N ASN A 55 -4.78 -9.23 -11.79
CA ASN A 55 -4.66 -10.65 -11.40
C ASN A 55 -3.42 -10.96 -10.55
N LYS A 56 -2.95 -9.99 -9.75
CA LYS A 56 -1.90 -10.16 -8.75
C LYS A 56 -2.35 -9.62 -7.42
N LEU A 57 -1.84 -10.21 -6.34
CA LEU A 57 -1.95 -9.64 -5.01
C LEU A 57 -0.85 -8.60 -4.83
N ILE A 58 -1.22 -7.34 -4.71
CA ILE A 58 -0.33 -6.22 -4.43
C ILE A 58 -0.33 -5.95 -2.93
N PHE A 59 0.85 -5.74 -2.36
CA PHE A 59 1.00 -5.50 -0.93
C PHE A 59 2.20 -4.63 -0.61
N VAL A 60 2.12 -4.01 0.55
CA VAL A 60 3.22 -3.24 1.13
C VAL A 60 3.99 -4.10 2.12
N TYR A 61 5.31 -4.06 2.01
CA TYR A 61 6.24 -4.83 2.84
C TYR A 61 7.21 -3.90 3.57
N ASN A 62 7.33 -4.01 4.89
CA ASN A 62 8.28 -3.25 5.71
C ASN A 62 9.53 -4.09 6.04
N TYR A 63 10.71 -3.56 5.73
CA TYR A 63 12.00 -4.10 6.13
C TYR A 63 12.84 -3.03 6.83
N ASN A 64 13.08 -3.19 8.12
CA ASN A 64 13.83 -2.21 8.93
C ASN A 64 13.37 -0.75 8.73
N GLY A 65 12.05 -0.52 8.64
CA GLY A 65 11.47 0.82 8.42
C GLY A 65 11.43 1.27 6.96
N ASN A 66 12.05 0.54 6.02
CA ASN A 66 11.92 0.81 4.59
C ASN A 66 10.74 0.02 4.03
N MET A 67 9.84 0.69 3.31
CA MET A 67 8.69 0.00 2.72
C MET A 67 8.92 -0.26 1.23
N ALA A 68 8.50 -1.43 0.75
CA ALA A 68 8.53 -1.82 -0.65
C ALA A 68 7.11 -2.17 -1.11
N LEU A 69 6.78 -1.79 -2.33
CA LEU A 69 5.58 -2.26 -3.01
C LEU A 69 5.92 -3.56 -3.75
N LYS A 70 5.21 -4.64 -3.42
CA LYS A 70 5.44 -5.97 -3.96
C LYS A 70 4.17 -6.53 -4.60
N GLU A 71 4.37 -7.47 -5.51
CA GLU A 71 3.30 -8.23 -6.16
C GLU A 71 3.52 -9.74 -5.97
N PHE A 72 2.43 -10.48 -5.92
CA PHE A 72 2.41 -11.94 -5.88
C PHE A 72 1.42 -12.47 -6.92
N ASP A 73 1.89 -13.36 -7.79
CA ASP A 73 1.11 -13.93 -8.89
C ASP A 73 0.45 -15.28 -8.57
N GLY A 74 0.66 -15.83 -7.37
CA GLY A 74 0.25 -17.18 -6.99
C GLY A 74 1.42 -18.16 -6.85
N PHE A 75 2.59 -17.81 -7.38
CA PHE A 75 3.80 -18.65 -7.42
C PHE A 75 5.04 -17.92 -6.91
N SER A 76 5.20 -16.66 -7.28
CA SER A 76 6.40 -15.86 -7.05
C SER A 76 6.07 -14.46 -6.54
N VAL A 77 6.97 -13.91 -5.72
CA VAL A 77 6.89 -12.53 -5.23
C VAL A 77 7.91 -11.68 -5.97
N ASN A 78 7.45 -10.61 -6.61
CA ASN A 78 8.30 -9.64 -7.28
C ASN A 78 8.19 -8.26 -6.61
N THR A 79 9.24 -7.45 -6.78
CA THR A 79 9.24 -6.06 -6.31
C THR A 79 8.78 -5.15 -7.44
N ILE A 80 7.72 -4.38 -7.20
CA ILE A 80 7.29 -3.30 -8.12
C ILE A 80 8.19 -2.09 -7.91
N LEU A 81 8.36 -1.67 -6.65
CA LEU A 81 9.17 -0.51 -6.31
C LEU A 81 9.79 -0.68 -4.92
N SER A 82 11.13 -0.69 -4.89
CA SER A 82 11.94 -0.50 -3.68
C SER A 82 12.33 0.95 -3.61
N ALA A 83 11.63 1.73 -2.80
CA ALA A 83 12.02 3.10 -2.58
C ALA A 83 12.00 3.38 -1.07
N ALA A 84 12.70 4.41 -0.63
CA ALA A 84 12.57 4.95 0.74
C ALA A 84 11.22 5.68 0.90
N LEU A 85 10.17 5.04 0.38
CA LEU A 85 8.81 5.48 0.43
C LEU A 85 8.12 4.80 1.61
N SER A 86 7.24 5.55 2.22
CA SER A 86 6.37 5.08 3.28
C SER A 86 4.97 4.90 2.68
N TYR A 87 4.69 3.72 2.12
CA TYR A 87 3.38 3.41 1.53
C TYR A 87 2.36 3.07 2.62
N ARG A 88 1.16 3.65 2.50
CA ARG A 88 0.12 3.54 3.53
C ARG A 88 -1.15 2.92 3.01
N ASN A 89 -1.57 3.27 1.80
CA ASN A 89 -2.85 2.81 1.27
C ASN A 89 -2.76 2.45 -0.20
N LEU A 90 -3.54 1.44 -0.59
CA LEU A 90 -3.67 0.93 -1.94
C LEU A 90 -5.14 1.01 -2.34
N TYR A 91 -5.43 1.64 -3.47
CA TYR A 91 -6.79 1.76 -3.99
C TYR A 91 -6.81 1.41 -5.48
N VAL A 92 -7.85 0.70 -5.95
CA VAL A 92 -7.99 0.39 -7.37
C VAL A 92 -9.20 1.13 -7.89
N PHE A 93 -8.99 1.96 -8.91
CA PHE A 93 -10.02 2.76 -9.56
C PHE A 93 -9.73 2.84 -11.06
N ASN A 94 -10.75 2.74 -11.91
CA ASN A 94 -10.60 2.84 -13.37
C ASN A 94 -9.44 2.02 -13.96
N ASN A 95 -9.28 0.78 -13.49
CA ASN A 95 -8.24 -0.15 -13.93
C ASN A 95 -6.80 0.35 -13.70
N LYS A 96 -6.60 1.18 -12.68
CA LYS A 96 -5.29 1.63 -12.20
C LYS A 96 -5.18 1.43 -10.70
N LEU A 97 -3.96 1.27 -10.22
CA LEU A 97 -3.66 1.21 -8.79
C LEU A 97 -3.17 2.57 -8.31
N TYR A 98 -3.85 3.13 -7.32
CA TYR A 98 -3.46 4.33 -6.61
C TYR A 98 -2.74 3.96 -5.31
N VAL A 99 -1.63 4.62 -5.05
CA VAL A 99 -0.76 4.35 -3.91
C VAL A 99 -0.52 5.66 -3.17
N VAL A 100 -0.92 5.70 -1.89
CA VAL A 100 -0.56 6.80 -1.01
C VAL A 100 0.81 6.50 -0.40
N GLY A 101 1.80 7.32 -0.71
CA GLY A 101 3.17 7.14 -0.24
C GLY A 101 3.94 8.44 -0.08
N ALA A 102 4.72 8.56 1.00
CA ALA A 102 5.67 9.68 1.23
C ALA A 102 7.07 9.24 0.83
N CYS A 103 7.89 10.12 0.25
CA CYS A 103 9.34 9.89 0.23
C CYS A 103 10.02 10.49 1.45
N TYR A 104 11.14 9.91 1.90
CA TYR A 104 11.84 10.33 3.12
C TYR A 104 12.21 11.82 3.15
N LEU A 105 12.43 12.43 1.98
CA LEU A 105 12.75 13.85 1.82
C LEU A 105 11.62 14.63 1.12
N CYS A 106 10.42 14.06 1.08
CA CYS A 106 9.26 14.71 0.47
C CYS A 106 8.44 15.45 1.51
N ASP A 107 7.75 16.45 1.00
CA ASP A 107 6.80 17.34 1.66
C ASP A 107 5.50 16.67 2.14
N GLY A 108 5.56 15.44 2.68
CA GLY A 108 4.39 14.68 3.16
C GLY A 108 3.99 13.49 2.28
N LEU A 109 2.82 12.90 2.57
CA LEU A 109 2.25 11.80 1.78
C LEU A 109 1.79 12.32 0.41
N ARG A 110 2.08 11.58 -0.66
CA ARG A 110 1.66 11.91 -2.03
C ARG A 110 0.83 10.79 -2.64
N LEU A 111 0.04 11.13 -3.65
CA LEU A 111 -0.73 10.18 -4.43
C LEU A 111 0.03 9.78 -5.69
N TRP A 112 0.24 8.49 -5.86
CA TRP A 112 0.90 7.90 -7.02
C TRP A 112 -0.06 6.99 -7.76
N GLU A 113 0.08 6.92 -9.08
CA GLU A 113 -0.66 6.03 -9.97
C GLU A 113 0.29 4.96 -10.52
N TYR A 114 -0.17 3.71 -10.55
CA TYR A 114 0.51 2.56 -11.12
C TYR A 114 -0.37 1.90 -12.18
N ASP A 115 0.13 1.83 -13.41
CA ASP A 115 -0.55 1.25 -14.56
C ASP A 115 -0.23 -0.25 -14.77
N GLY A 116 0.62 -0.84 -13.92
CA GLY A 116 1.13 -2.22 -14.11
C GLY A 116 2.54 -2.27 -14.71
N VAL A 117 3.08 -1.15 -15.16
CA VAL A 117 4.42 -1.01 -15.74
C VAL A 117 5.22 0.09 -15.04
N SER A 118 4.60 1.24 -14.79
CA SER A 118 5.26 2.46 -14.32
C SER A 118 4.49 3.14 -13.18
N MET A 119 5.24 3.81 -12.30
CA MET A 119 4.71 4.64 -11.22
C MET A 119 4.76 6.11 -11.65
N ASN A 120 3.64 6.81 -11.59
CA ASN A 120 3.52 8.22 -11.93
C ASN A 120 3.00 9.02 -10.73
N LEU A 121 3.63 10.15 -10.42
CA LEU A 121 3.15 11.05 -9.37
C LEU A 121 1.96 11.84 -9.90
N ILE A 122 0.88 11.94 -9.12
CA ILE A 122 -0.19 12.89 -9.38
C ILE A 122 0.25 14.26 -8.82
N PRO A 123 0.53 15.27 -9.67
CA PRO A 123 1.13 16.53 -9.22
C PRO A 123 0.22 17.36 -8.32
N ASN A 124 0.83 18.29 -7.57
CA ASN A 124 0.14 19.35 -6.80
C ASN A 124 -0.82 18.88 -5.69
N LEU A 125 -0.70 17.64 -5.25
CA LEU A 125 -1.52 17.08 -4.16
C LEU A 125 -0.63 16.49 -3.08
N LEU A 126 -0.76 17.02 -1.87
CA LEU A 126 -0.27 16.37 -0.66
C LEU A 126 -1.48 15.70 0.01
N MET A 127 -1.36 14.46 0.43
CA MET A 127 -2.42 13.79 1.21
C MET A 127 -2.40 14.25 2.68
N THR A 128 -1.35 14.96 3.10
CA THR A 128 -1.14 15.48 4.46
C THR A 128 -0.41 16.82 4.44
N GLU A 129 -0.47 17.56 5.55
CA GLU A 129 0.40 18.72 5.74
C GLU A 129 1.89 18.36 5.63
N ASP A 130 2.65 19.39 5.32
CA ASP A 130 4.06 19.33 4.95
C ASP A 130 4.94 18.99 6.18
N ASN A 131 6.01 18.20 5.97
CA ASN A 131 7.05 17.85 6.94
C ASN A 131 6.72 16.76 8.00
N LEU A 132 6.34 15.56 7.55
CA LEU A 132 6.25 14.35 8.39
C LEU A 132 7.62 13.72 8.71
N LEU A 133 8.60 14.51 9.16
CA LEU A 133 9.88 13.98 9.64
C LEU A 133 9.64 13.01 10.81
N GLY A 134 9.69 11.70 10.54
CA GLY A 134 9.65 10.67 11.56
C GLY A 134 8.28 10.42 12.20
N ALA A 135 7.16 10.72 11.52
CA ALA A 135 5.83 10.47 12.06
C ALA A 135 5.50 8.96 12.12
N ASN A 136 5.98 8.30 13.17
CA ASN A 136 5.51 7.01 13.70
C ASN A 136 4.09 7.09 14.28
N TRP A 137 3.36 8.19 14.07
CA TRP A 137 2.08 8.51 14.72
C TRP A 137 0.89 8.66 13.76
N LEU A 138 1.03 8.31 12.48
CA LEU A 138 -0.10 8.30 11.53
C LEU A 138 -0.95 7.02 11.62
N THR A 139 -1.06 6.43 12.81
CA THR A 139 -2.03 5.39 13.11
C THR A 139 -3.42 6.03 13.12
N GLY A 140 -4.28 5.71 12.15
CA GLY A 140 -5.66 6.20 12.12
C GLY A 140 -6.14 6.73 10.77
N PHE A 141 -5.26 6.83 9.77
CA PHE A 141 -5.65 7.21 8.40
C PHE A 141 -5.80 6.01 7.45
N GLU A 142 -5.95 4.81 8.00
CA GLU A 142 -5.55 3.59 7.29
C GLU A 142 -6.62 3.04 6.35
N ASP A 143 -7.88 3.50 6.46
CA ASP A 143 -9.00 2.90 5.72
C ASP A 143 -9.89 3.90 4.92
N GLU A 144 -9.71 5.23 5.06
CA GLU A 144 -10.76 6.20 4.63
C GLU A 144 -10.30 7.30 3.66
N TYR A 145 -9.20 7.11 2.92
CA TYR A 145 -8.77 8.16 1.98
C TYR A 145 -9.65 8.27 0.75
N PHE A 146 -10.29 7.20 0.28
CA PHE A 146 -10.88 7.16 -1.05
C PHE A 146 -12.34 6.74 -1.02
N THR A 147 -13.18 7.48 -1.75
CA THR A 147 -14.57 7.13 -2.01
C THR A 147 -14.86 7.28 -3.50
N GLU A 148 -15.41 6.24 -4.11
CA GLU A 148 -15.94 6.34 -5.47
C GLU A 148 -17.37 6.87 -5.46
N PHE A 149 -17.61 7.93 -6.24
CA PHE A 149 -18.95 8.46 -6.46
C PHE A 149 -19.07 8.98 -7.89
N GLN A 150 -20.10 8.54 -8.61
CA GLN A 150 -20.38 8.99 -9.98
C GLN A 150 -19.17 8.91 -10.95
N ASN A 151 -18.39 7.83 -10.87
CA ASN A 151 -17.21 7.59 -11.70
C ASN A 151 -16.07 8.61 -11.49
N GLU A 152 -16.03 9.24 -10.31
CA GLU A 152 -14.92 10.04 -9.82
C GLU A 152 -14.43 9.47 -8.48
N LEU A 153 -13.14 9.66 -8.23
CA LEU A 153 -12.48 9.29 -6.99
C LEU A 153 -12.39 10.52 -6.09
N TYR A 154 -13.01 10.46 -4.91
CA TYR A 154 -13.00 11.51 -3.91
C TYR A 154 -12.03 11.16 -2.79
N PHE A 155 -11.23 12.13 -2.33
CA PHE A 155 -10.28 11.94 -1.24
C PHE A 155 -9.94 13.23 -0.52
N THR A 156 -9.44 13.11 0.71
CA THR A 156 -8.92 14.26 1.47
C THR A 156 -7.49 14.55 1.05
N ALA A 157 -7.19 15.80 0.72
CA ALA A 157 -5.84 16.27 0.42
C ALA A 157 -5.61 17.68 0.96
N TYR A 158 -4.34 18.03 1.15
CA TYR A 158 -3.84 19.29 1.69
C TYR A 158 -3.14 20.11 0.61
N ASP A 159 -3.44 21.40 0.58
CA ASP A 159 -2.62 22.41 -0.10
C ASP A 159 -2.32 23.59 0.85
N THR A 160 -1.25 24.33 0.58
CA THR A 160 -0.79 25.43 1.46
C THR A 160 -1.67 26.68 1.42
N THR A 161 -2.63 26.74 0.49
CA THR A 161 -3.54 27.89 0.31
C THR A 161 -4.86 27.67 1.07
N HIS A 162 -5.41 26.45 1.03
CA HIS A 162 -6.73 26.11 1.57
C HIS A 162 -6.67 25.19 2.79
N GLY A 163 -5.56 24.48 3.02
CA GLY A 163 -5.46 23.45 4.04
C GLY A 163 -6.05 22.12 3.55
N TYR A 164 -6.64 21.34 4.47
CA TYR A 164 -7.27 20.06 4.15
C TYR A 164 -8.65 20.26 3.53
N GLU A 165 -8.84 19.74 2.32
CA GLU A 165 -10.08 19.84 1.55
C GLU A 165 -10.47 18.48 0.96
N ILE A 166 -11.70 18.38 0.47
CA ILE A 166 -12.16 17.24 -0.35
C ILE A 166 -11.78 17.51 -1.81
N TRP A 167 -11.03 16.59 -2.38
CA TRP A 167 -10.61 16.59 -3.77
C TRP A 167 -11.37 15.53 -4.56
N LYS A 168 -11.52 15.78 -5.86
CA LYS A 168 -12.05 14.82 -6.82
C LYS A 168 -11.07 14.61 -7.96
N TYR A 169 -10.98 13.37 -8.45
CA TYR A 169 -10.10 12.98 -9.54
C TYR A 169 -10.82 12.00 -10.47
N ASP A 170 -10.76 12.24 -11.77
CA ASP A 170 -11.47 11.43 -12.78
C ASP A 170 -10.64 10.26 -13.33
N GLY A 171 -9.38 10.12 -12.90
CA GLY A 171 -8.47 9.07 -13.38
C GLY A 171 -7.58 9.48 -14.55
N SER A 172 -7.71 10.71 -15.05
CA SER A 172 -6.88 11.26 -16.12
C SER A 172 -5.87 12.26 -15.58
N VAL A 173 -4.59 12.00 -15.87
CA VAL A 173 -3.54 13.03 -15.74
C VAL A 173 -3.67 13.89 -17.00
N ALA A 174 -3.93 15.19 -16.83
CA ALA A 174 -3.98 16.14 -17.94
C ALA A 174 -2.60 16.32 -18.59
#